data_AF-A0A7D9M3Q8-F1
#
_entry.id   AF-A0A7D9M3Q8-F1
#
_cell.length_a   1.000
_cell.length_b   1.000
_cell.length_c   1.000
_cell.angle_alpha   90.00
_cell.angle_beta   90.00
_cell.angle_gamma   90.00
#
_symmetry.space_group_name_H-M   'P 1'
#
loop_
_entity.id
_entity.type
_entity.pdbx_description
1 polymer ?
#
loop_
_entity_poly.entity_id
_entity_poly.type
_entity_poly.pdbx_seq_one_letter_code
_entity_poly.pdbx_strand_id
1 'polypeptide(L)'
;MTLRYFIVWPQGTYGLPKPVSGCPANWQDGWIKQDLENSNPRSEFSVDLNLHMEATLTGGDIRRSFCIKTSTDTTKSWPAGSYCIYKKNQCPSGMNSGSIKWDNEDDTKRNSKGGTLPDGTF
;
A
#
# COMPACT_ATOMS: atom_id res chain seq x y z
N MET A 1 -15.44 -28.65 -14.07
CA MET A 1 -14.95 -27.46 -14.80
C MET A 1 -15.09 -26.27 -13.88
N THR A 2 -14.01 -25.85 -13.22
CA THR A 2 -14.05 -24.75 -12.25
C THR A 2 -13.93 -23.44 -13.02
N LEU A 3 -15.00 -22.63 -13.06
CA LEU A 3 -14.96 -21.29 -13.63
C LEU A 3 -13.90 -20.46 -12.87
N ARG A 4 -12.76 -20.20 -13.51
CA ARG A 4 -11.80 -19.21 -13.03
C ARG A 4 -12.40 -17.83 -13.30
N TYR A 5 -13.05 -17.26 -12.29
CA TYR A 5 -13.48 -15.88 -12.32
C TYR A 5 -12.22 -15.00 -12.32
N PHE A 6 -11.80 -14.53 -13.50
CA PHE A 6 -10.74 -13.53 -13.57
C PHE A 6 -11.29 -12.23 -12.99
N ILE A 7 -10.84 -11.87 -11.78
CA ILE A 7 -11.17 -10.60 -11.18
C ILE A 7 -10.50 -9.50 -12.01
N VAL A 8 -11.32 -8.77 -12.77
CA VAL A 8 -10.89 -7.59 -13.51
C VAL A 8 -10.86 -6.39 -12.55
N TRP A 9 -9.68 -5.82 -12.38
CA TRP A 9 -9.45 -4.61 -11.58
C TRP A 9 -9.75 -3.34 -12.39
N PRO A 10 -10.14 -2.23 -11.73
CA PRO A 10 -10.38 -0.97 -12.41
C PRO A 10 -9.17 -0.43 -13.19
N GLN A 11 -9.48 0.38 -14.19
CA GLN A 11 -8.53 1.09 -15.04
C GLN A 11 -7.60 2.04 -14.28
N GLY A 12 -6.45 2.30 -14.89
CA GLY A 12 -5.38 3.14 -14.33
C GLY A 12 -4.32 2.35 -13.57
N THR A 13 -3.28 3.07 -13.16
CA THR A 13 -2.17 2.59 -12.34
C THR A 13 -2.30 3.15 -10.93
N TYR A 14 -2.16 2.28 -9.93
CA TYR A 14 -2.36 2.63 -8.52
C TYR A 14 -1.83 1.53 -7.61
N GLY A 15 -1.72 1.85 -6.32
CA GLY A 15 -1.36 0.90 -5.27
C GLY A 15 -2.47 0.72 -4.25
N LEU A 16 -2.49 -0.46 -3.64
CA LEU A 16 -3.32 -0.82 -2.49
C LEU A 16 -2.44 -1.45 -1.41
N PRO A 17 -2.86 -1.44 -0.13
CA PRO A 17 -2.22 -2.28 0.89
C PRO A 17 -2.18 -3.75 0.44
N LYS A 18 -1.03 -4.41 0.63
CA LYS A 18 -0.90 -5.83 0.30
C LYS A 18 -1.63 -6.66 1.35
N PRO A 19 -2.54 -7.56 0.97
CA PRO A 19 -3.12 -8.50 1.91
C PRO A 19 -2.14 -9.64 2.23
N VAL A 20 -2.33 -10.30 3.37
CA VAL A 20 -1.51 -11.48 3.75
C VAL A 20 -1.61 -12.65 2.76
N SER A 21 -2.68 -12.68 1.95
CA SER A 21 -2.88 -13.66 0.88
C SER A 21 -2.05 -13.38 -0.39
N GLY A 22 -1.34 -12.25 -0.44
CA GLY A 22 -0.51 -11.85 -1.58
C GLY A 22 -1.24 -10.98 -2.60
N CYS A 23 -0.48 -10.50 -3.58
CA CYS A 23 -1.00 -9.58 -4.59
C CYS A 23 -1.85 -10.28 -5.66
N PRO A 24 -2.81 -9.57 -6.27
CA PRO A 24 -3.50 -10.07 -7.44
C PRO A 24 -2.52 -10.43 -8.56
N ALA A 25 -2.90 -11.38 -9.42
CA ALA A 25 -2.08 -11.77 -10.56
C ALA A 25 -1.68 -10.56 -11.42
N ASN A 26 -0.41 -10.54 -11.85
CA ASN A 26 0.21 -9.48 -12.65
C ASN A 26 0.39 -8.12 -11.94
N TRP A 27 0.16 -8.05 -10.63
CA TRP A 27 0.54 -6.89 -9.83
C TRP A 27 1.94 -7.08 -9.29
N GLN A 28 2.66 -5.98 -9.12
CA GLN A 28 3.97 -5.96 -8.50
C GLN A 28 3.84 -5.74 -6.99
N ASP A 29 4.78 -6.22 -6.21
CA ASP A 29 4.83 -5.95 -4.77
C ASP A 29 6.01 -5.07 -4.38
N GLY A 30 5.88 -4.44 -3.23
CA GLY A 30 6.91 -3.61 -2.62
C GLY A 30 6.56 -3.30 -1.18
N TRP A 31 7.52 -2.74 -0.46
CA TRP A 31 7.36 -2.43 0.96
C TRP A 31 8.16 -1.21 1.38
N ILE A 32 7.68 -0.55 2.43
CA ILE A 32 8.35 0.56 3.11
C ILE A 32 8.43 0.21 4.58
N LYS A 33 9.65 0.24 5.15
CA LYS A 33 9.89 0.31 6.58
C LYS A 33 10.10 1.77 6.95
N GLN A 34 9.27 2.24 7.86
CA GLN A 34 9.38 3.56 8.46
C GLN A 34 9.91 3.39 9.87
N ASP A 35 11.01 4.08 10.14
CA ASP A 35 11.62 4.19 11.47
C ASP A 35 10.76 5.14 12.29
N LEU A 36 10.18 4.61 13.37
CA LEU A 36 9.35 5.38 14.29
C LEU A 36 10.15 5.62 15.58
N GLU A 37 9.53 6.27 16.55
CA GLU A 37 10.19 6.61 17.82
C GLU A 37 10.78 5.37 18.52
N ASN A 38 12.10 5.35 18.75
CA ASN A 38 12.75 4.26 19.50
C ASN A 38 12.61 4.44 21.01
N SER A 39 12.45 5.68 21.50
CA SER A 39 12.36 6.00 22.93
C SER A 39 10.91 6.08 23.40
N ASN A 40 10.46 5.06 24.14
CA ASN A 40 9.06 4.90 24.55
C ASN A 40 8.07 4.86 23.36
N PRO A 41 8.27 3.96 22.38
CA PRO A 41 7.36 3.82 21.25
C PRO A 41 5.93 3.61 21.76
N ARG A 42 5.00 4.42 21.24
CA ARG A 42 3.54 4.23 21.44
C ARG A 42 2.84 3.71 20.20
N SER A 43 3.61 3.25 19.22
CA SER A 43 3.08 2.54 18.06
C SER A 43 2.57 1.19 18.52
N GLU A 44 1.31 0.89 18.20
CA GLU A 44 0.71 -0.41 18.46
C GLU A 44 -0.28 -0.75 17.35
N PHE A 45 -0.42 -2.04 17.07
CA PHE A 45 -1.59 -2.54 16.36
C PHE A 45 -2.68 -2.82 17.39
N SER A 46 -3.95 -2.58 17.03
CA SER A 46 -5.05 -2.94 17.92
C SER A 46 -4.99 -4.43 18.23
N VAL A 47 -5.11 -4.77 19.52
CA VAL A 47 -4.92 -6.14 20.04
C VAL A 47 -5.89 -7.17 19.46
N ASP A 48 -7.06 -6.73 18.99
CA ASP A 48 -8.11 -7.59 18.43
C ASP A 48 -8.11 -7.65 16.89
N LEU A 49 -7.14 -6.99 16.24
CA LEU A 49 -7.06 -6.97 14.78
C LEU A 49 -6.24 -8.14 14.27
N ASN A 50 -6.94 -9.16 13.78
CA ASN A 50 -6.37 -10.06 12.77
C ASN A 50 -6.03 -9.21 11.55
N LEU A 51 -4.77 -8.78 11.46
CA LEU A 51 -4.31 -7.96 10.35
C LEU A 51 -4.39 -8.78 9.06
N HIS A 52 -5.41 -8.49 8.26
CA HIS A 52 -5.55 -9.03 6.92
C HIS A 52 -4.59 -8.39 5.92
N MET A 53 -3.86 -7.36 6.34
CA MET A 53 -2.83 -6.67 5.58
C MET A 53 -1.45 -7.14 6.02
N GLU A 54 -0.54 -7.31 5.06
CA GLU A 54 0.87 -7.58 5.32
C GLU A 54 1.54 -6.31 5.84
N ALA A 55 1.50 -6.17 7.16
CA ALA A 55 2.19 -5.12 7.90
C ALA A 55 2.75 -5.70 9.20
N THR A 56 3.93 -5.24 9.60
CA THR A 56 4.57 -5.66 10.85
C THR A 56 4.98 -4.46 11.66
N LEU A 57 4.82 -4.57 12.97
CA LEU A 57 5.38 -3.62 13.93
C LEU A 57 6.48 -4.35 14.70
N THR A 58 7.71 -3.87 14.64
CA THR A 58 8.85 -4.54 15.29
C THR A 58 9.80 -3.50 15.84
N GLY A 59 10.03 -3.54 17.16
CA GLY A 59 10.93 -2.60 17.83
C GLY A 59 10.48 -1.14 17.78
N GLY A 60 9.18 -0.88 17.56
CA GLY A 60 8.64 0.47 17.35
C GLY A 60 8.40 0.79 15.88
N ASP A 61 9.13 0.15 14.95
CA ASP A 61 9.08 0.45 13.53
C ASP A 61 7.93 -0.24 12.81
N ILE A 62 7.34 0.47 11.84
CA ILE A 62 6.29 -0.08 11.00
C ILE A 62 6.83 -0.43 9.61
N ARG A 63 6.62 -1.68 9.19
CA ARG A 63 6.77 -2.10 7.80
C ARG A 63 5.40 -2.30 7.18
N ARG A 64 5.15 -1.62 6.07
CA ARG A 64 3.93 -1.73 5.27
C ARG A 64 4.26 -2.26 3.89
N SER A 65 3.48 -3.23 3.42
CA SER A 65 3.61 -3.77 2.06
C SER A 65 2.47 -3.30 1.16
N PHE A 66 2.74 -3.26 -0.14
CA PHE A 66 1.84 -2.75 -1.17
C PHE A 66 1.74 -3.72 -2.35
N CYS A 67 0.56 -3.76 -2.95
CA CYS A 67 0.36 -4.30 -4.28
C CYS A 67 0.17 -3.14 -5.25
N ILE A 68 0.98 -3.10 -6.30
CA ILE A 68 0.99 -2.02 -7.29
C ILE A 68 0.56 -2.56 -8.65
N LYS A 69 -0.53 -1.99 -9.16
CA LYS A 69 -0.96 -2.15 -10.54
C LYS A 69 -0.19 -1.18 -11.42
N THR A 70 0.70 -1.72 -12.24
CA THR A 70 1.51 -0.94 -13.17
C THR A 70 0.97 -0.95 -14.60
N SER A 71 0.00 -1.82 -14.91
CA SER A 71 -0.60 -1.92 -16.24
C SER A 71 -1.90 -1.12 -16.40
N THR A 72 -2.14 -0.67 -17.62
CA THR A 72 -3.34 0.07 -18.03
C THR A 72 -4.30 -0.77 -18.88
N ASP A 73 -4.09 -2.08 -18.95
CA ASP A 73 -4.71 -3.00 -19.93
C ASP A 73 -6.22 -3.23 -19.72
N THR A 74 -6.79 -2.67 -18.66
CA THR A 74 -8.19 -2.86 -18.28
C THR A 74 -8.99 -1.61 -18.58
N THR A 75 -10.13 -1.75 -19.26
CA THR A 75 -11.09 -0.65 -19.51
C THR A 75 -12.19 -0.54 -18.45
N LYS A 76 -12.14 -1.38 -17.42
CA LYS A 76 -13.17 -1.42 -16.37
C LYS A 76 -13.16 -0.13 -15.56
N SER A 77 -14.30 0.56 -15.53
CA SER A 77 -14.49 1.72 -14.67
C SER A 77 -14.43 1.36 -13.19
N TRP A 78 -14.01 2.32 -12.37
CA TRP A 78 -14.16 2.22 -10.93
C TRP A 78 -15.65 2.10 -10.56
N PRO A 79 -16.00 1.26 -9.57
CA PRO A 79 -17.35 1.26 -9.01
C PRO A 79 -17.68 2.63 -8.40
N ALA A 80 -18.97 2.92 -8.25
CA ALA A 80 -19.40 4.15 -7.60
C ALA A 80 -18.93 4.18 -6.14
N GLY A 81 -18.30 5.29 -5.74
CA GLY A 81 -17.81 5.48 -4.38
C GLY A 81 -16.71 6.53 -4.30
N SER A 82 -16.25 6.78 -3.07
CA SER A 82 -15.12 7.67 -2.77
C SER A 82 -13.98 6.83 -2.20
N TYR A 83 -12.81 6.90 -2.84
CA TYR A 83 -11.67 6.05 -2.52
C TYR A 83 -10.42 6.89 -2.31
N CYS A 84 -9.62 6.52 -1.30
CA CYS A 84 -8.23 6.92 -1.18
C CYS A 84 -7.36 5.73 -1.50
N ILE A 85 -6.57 5.82 -2.56
CA ILE A 85 -5.64 4.79 -3.00
C ILE A 85 -4.26 5.38 -3.20
N TYR A 86 -3.25 4.52 -3.20
CA TYR A 86 -1.89 4.97 -3.39
C TYR A 86 -1.67 5.36 -4.85
N LYS A 87 -1.16 6.56 -5.09
CA LYS A 87 -0.85 7.04 -6.44
C LYS A 87 0.28 6.19 -7.05
N LYS A 88 0.15 5.86 -8.34
CA LYS A 88 1.24 5.35 -9.16
C LYS A 88 1.15 5.99 -10.54
N ASN A 89 2.15 6.77 -10.94
CA ASN A 89 2.12 7.61 -12.13
C ASN A 89 0.93 8.59 -12.12
N GLN A 90 0.10 8.58 -13.17
CA GLN A 90 -1.11 9.39 -13.24
C GLN A 90 -2.22 8.80 -12.36
N CYS A 91 -2.97 9.66 -11.66
CA CYS A 91 -4.14 9.22 -10.90
C CYS A 91 -5.19 8.61 -11.86
N PRO A 92 -5.91 7.55 -11.46
CA PRO A 92 -7.03 7.05 -12.24
C PRO A 92 -8.08 8.12 -12.53
N SER A 93 -8.80 7.98 -13.64
CA SER A 93 -9.83 8.92 -14.05
C SER A 93 -10.84 9.20 -12.94
N GLY A 94 -11.09 10.48 -12.67
CA GLY A 94 -12.00 10.94 -11.61
C GLY A 94 -11.37 11.01 -10.21
N MET A 95 -10.09 10.66 -10.04
CA MET A 95 -9.38 10.78 -8.77
C MET A 95 -8.44 11.98 -8.76
N ASN A 96 -8.39 12.68 -7.64
CA ASN A 96 -7.47 13.79 -7.42
C ASN A 96 -6.19 13.29 -6.74
N SER A 97 -5.05 13.88 -7.08
CA SER A 97 -3.82 13.64 -6.33
C SER A 97 -3.84 14.32 -4.96
N GLY A 98 -3.27 13.66 -3.97
CA GLY A 98 -3.01 14.22 -2.65
C GLY A 98 -1.80 13.55 -2.01
N SER A 99 -1.42 14.01 -0.83
CA SER A 99 -0.32 13.44 -0.05
C SER A 99 -0.71 13.28 1.41
N ILE A 100 -0.15 12.25 2.05
CA ILE A 100 -0.21 12.03 3.49
C ILE A 100 1.23 12.04 3.99
N LYS A 101 1.51 12.87 4.99
CA LYS A 101 2.80 12.86 5.68
C LYS A 101 2.67 11.94 6.89
N TRP A 102 3.56 10.98 6.99
CA TRP A 102 3.76 10.19 8.20
C TRP A 102 4.95 10.76 8.95
N ASP A 103 4.81 10.93 10.26
CA ASP A 103 5.90 11.43 11.08
C ASP A 103 6.90 10.30 11.38
N ASN A 104 8.18 10.61 11.26
CA ASN A 104 9.26 9.65 11.50
C ASN A 104 9.94 9.99 12.82
N GLU A 105 10.85 9.13 13.29
CA GLU A 105 11.73 9.45 14.40
C GLU A 105 12.48 10.79 14.21
N ASP A 106 12.61 11.54 15.30
CA ASP A 106 13.18 12.89 15.31
C ASP A 106 14.73 12.90 15.19
N ASP A 107 15.39 11.83 15.61
CA ASP A 107 16.86 11.78 15.75
C ASP A 107 17.56 11.09 14.55
N THR A 108 17.56 9.76 14.50
CA THR A 108 18.22 8.99 13.42
C THR A 108 17.21 8.24 12.60
N LYS A 109 17.13 8.51 11.29
CA LYS A 109 16.15 7.87 10.42
C LYS A 109 16.74 6.66 9.72
N ARG A 110 16.29 5.46 10.06
CA ARG A 110 16.68 4.17 9.44
C ARG A 110 15.58 3.60 8.55
N ASN A 111 14.92 4.48 7.80
CA ASN A 111 13.96 4.09 6.79
C ASN A 111 14.60 3.17 5.75
N SER A 112 13.83 2.19 5.27
CA SER A 112 14.24 1.34 4.15
C SER A 112 13.04 0.99 3.29
N LYS A 113 13.28 0.64 2.03
CA LYS A 113 12.23 0.33 1.07
C LYS A 113 12.73 -0.64 0.01
N GLY A 114 11.81 -1.36 -0.62
CA GLY A 114 12.14 -2.30 -1.69
C GLY A 114 10.95 -2.63 -2.58
N GLY A 115 11.24 -3.19 -3.75
CA GLY A 115 10.23 -3.57 -4.75
C GLY A 115 9.60 -2.38 -5.47
N THR A 116 8.37 -2.56 -5.96
CA THR A 116 7.61 -1.52 -6.65
C THR A 116 6.75 -0.75 -5.65
N LEU A 117 6.94 0.57 -5.60
CA LEU A 117 6.29 1.44 -4.62
C LEU A 117 5.24 2.36 -5.25
N PRO A 118 4.30 2.86 -4.44
CA PRO A 118 3.57 4.09 -4.76
C PRO A 118 4.51 5.25 -5.06
N ASP A 119 3.98 6.27 -5.70
CA ASP A 119 4.68 7.54 -5.85
C ASP A 119 4.68 8.28 -4.51
N GLY A 120 5.85 8.80 -4.13
CA GLY A 120 6.03 9.54 -2.89
C GLY A 120 7.49 9.77 -2.57
N THR A 121 7.73 10.47 -1.47
CA THR A 121 9.05 10.66 -0.86
C THR A 121 9.10 9.78 0.39
N PHE A 122 10.15 8.96 0.50
CA PHE A 122 10.30 7.93 1.54
C PHE A 122 11.72 7.92 2.07
#